data_AF-A0A8X6J6K5-F1
#
_entry.id   AF-A0A8X6J6K5-F1
#
_cell.length_a   1.000
_cell.length_b   1.000
_cell.length_c   1.000
_cell.angle_alpha   90.00
_cell.angle_beta   90.00
_cell.angle_gamma   90.00
#
_symmetry.space_group_name_H-M   'P 1'
#
loop_
_entity.id
_entity.type
_entity.pdbx_description
1 polymer ?
#
loop_
_entity_poly.entity_id
_entity_poly.type
_entity_poly.pdbx_seq_one_letter_code
_entity_poly.pdbx_strand_id
1 'polypeptide(L)'
;MLKPITVYRGPDAAIHFINNLIKEKDQITPMITTIMPMNLSPEEEEQFNSETRCYLCKHLLENDKVRDHCHLSGRYRGAAHNYCNLKYKMRKMIPVVFHNLRNYDAHHIIKCLGNFKDHEFNILANNMEKYITFSMRKNIKENNVTVSLQFIDSFQFLPTSLQKLVQNLKDSDFNILKQNVSLDKIHLLLRKVYGKTMENVRKHSNVQLVTSEKQAKKLVAAPTFKRFKIITESLVVLEKLKSCITLNRPIYIGFVILELSKVLMYNFHYNHIKKRYMDKANLLFTDTDSLTYEIETEDIYRDMGENLNIYDTSDYPQDHALYSEKNKKRIGCFKDEMNSKPIIEFVGLRAKMYSMLTPDSEKKTAKGVSKVVVQQKLKHSNYLQCLKENKSTKENMILIKSENHDIYTVRQNKTALSSFDDKRYILDDNIGTFAYGHYKINENPI
;
A
#
# COMPACT_ATOMS: atom_id res chain seq x y z
N MET A 1 20.54 19.52 11.22
CA MET A 1 21.29 19.18 9.98
C MET A 1 21.02 17.72 9.64
N LEU A 2 20.86 17.40 8.35
CA LEU A 2 20.75 16.01 7.89
C LEU A 2 22.14 15.35 8.00
N LYS A 3 22.21 14.17 8.61
CA LYS A 3 23.45 13.39 8.68
C LYS A 3 23.81 12.88 7.27
N PRO A 4 25.10 12.86 6.88
CA PRO A 4 25.50 12.30 5.59
C PRO A 4 25.15 10.81 5.47
N ILE A 5 24.91 10.37 4.24
CA ILE A 5 24.62 8.97 3.94
C ILE A 5 25.84 8.12 4.29
N THR A 6 25.62 7.05 5.06
CA THR A 6 26.65 6.05 5.38
C THR A 6 26.44 4.82 4.53
N VAL A 7 27.52 4.28 3.97
CA VAL A 7 27.52 3.06 3.16
C VAL A 7 28.51 2.08 3.75
N TYR A 8 28.08 0.83 3.90
CA TYR A 8 28.93 -0.27 4.33
C TYR A 8 28.85 -1.41 3.33
N ARG A 9 30.00 -1.97 2.97
CA ARG A 9 30.13 -3.18 2.15
C ARG A 9 31.17 -4.08 2.81
N GLY A 10 30.75 -5.27 3.19
CA GLY A 10 31.60 -6.21 3.92
C GLY A 10 30.78 -7.39 4.45
N PRO A 11 31.44 -8.37 5.10
CA PRO A 11 30.75 -9.45 5.79
C PRO A 11 29.82 -8.89 6.88
N ASP A 12 28.79 -9.63 7.24
CA ASP A 12 27.88 -9.30 8.34
C ASP A 12 27.23 -7.90 8.22
N ALA A 13 26.99 -7.43 7.00
CA ALA A 13 26.44 -6.10 6.73
C ALA A 13 25.15 -5.79 7.51
N ALA A 14 24.29 -6.80 7.72
CA ALA A 14 23.07 -6.65 8.51
C ALA A 14 23.36 -6.45 10.02
N ILE A 15 24.37 -7.11 10.59
CA ILE A 15 24.81 -6.90 11.98
C ILE A 15 25.41 -5.49 12.12
N HIS A 16 26.29 -5.10 11.18
CA HIS A 16 26.89 -3.76 11.15
C HIS A 16 25.81 -2.67 11.06
N PHE A 17 24.80 -2.89 10.21
CA PHE A 17 23.65 -1.99 10.07
C PHE A 17 22.88 -1.82 11.39
N ILE A 18 22.53 -2.92 12.08
CA ILE A 18 21.80 -2.84 13.36
C ILE A 18 22.64 -2.16 14.44
N ASN A 19 23.94 -2.45 14.52
CA ASN A 19 24.85 -1.77 15.45
C ASN A 19 24.89 -0.26 15.22
N ASN A 20 24.95 0.18 13.96
CA ASN A 20 24.90 1.61 13.65
C ASN A 20 23.55 2.23 14.02
N LEU A 21 22.43 1.54 13.77
CA LEU A 21 21.11 2.02 14.19
C LEU A 21 20.99 2.16 15.72
N ILE A 22 21.60 1.25 16.49
CA ILE A 22 21.63 1.35 17.96
C ILE A 22 22.43 2.60 18.38
N LYS A 23 23.59 2.85 17.77
CA LYS A 23 24.37 4.07 18.03
C LYS A 23 23.59 5.34 17.71
N GLU A 24 22.87 5.38 16.59
CA GLU A 24 22.00 6.51 16.24
C GLU A 24 20.84 6.66 17.25
N LYS A 25 20.22 5.55 17.66
CA LYS A 25 19.18 5.54 18.71
C LYS A 25 19.72 6.16 19.99
N ASP A 26 20.93 5.80 20.41
CA ASP A 26 21.54 6.30 21.65
C ASP A 26 21.83 7.80 21.56
N GLN A 27 22.24 8.30 20.39
CA GLN A 27 22.43 9.74 20.13
C GLN A 27 21.10 10.53 20.13
N ILE A 28 20.04 9.95 19.57
CA ILE A 28 18.70 10.58 19.50
C ILE A 28 17.96 10.51 20.84
N THR A 29 18.25 9.49 21.67
CA THR A 29 17.54 9.23 22.92
C THR A 29 17.44 10.47 23.82
N PRO A 30 18.55 11.17 24.17
CA PRO A 30 18.47 12.40 24.96
C PRO A 30 17.55 13.47 24.36
N MET A 31 17.53 13.60 23.03
CA MET A 31 16.71 14.62 22.33
C MET A 31 15.21 14.35 22.44
N ILE A 32 14.80 13.08 22.43
CA ILE A 32 13.38 12.68 22.49
C ILE A 32 12.89 12.41 23.92
N THR A 33 13.79 12.28 24.88
CA THR A 33 13.44 12.07 26.29
C THR A 33 13.44 13.34 27.13
N THR A 34 14.25 14.34 26.74
CA THR A 34 14.29 15.64 27.41
C THR A 34 13.03 16.42 27.05
N ILE A 35 12.31 16.90 28.06
CA ILE A 35 11.16 17.77 27.88
C ILE A 35 11.68 19.20 27.91
N MET A 36 11.68 19.87 26.76
CA MET A 36 12.00 21.29 26.70
C MET A 36 10.94 22.09 27.48
N PRO A 37 11.36 23.00 28.38
CA PRO A 37 10.42 23.81 29.12
C PRO A 37 9.59 24.69 28.17
N MET A 38 8.33 24.86 28.51
CA MET A 38 7.45 25.78 27.81
C MET A 38 7.77 27.21 28.26
N ASN A 39 7.90 28.11 27.30
CA ASN A 39 8.02 29.54 27.56
C ASN A 39 6.97 30.26 26.73
N LEU A 40 5.87 30.68 27.36
CA LEU A 40 4.76 31.34 26.68
C LEU A 40 5.06 32.82 26.48
N SER A 41 4.73 33.34 25.31
CA SER A 41 4.64 34.79 25.12
C SER A 41 3.40 35.36 25.83
N PRO A 42 3.35 36.67 26.12
CA PRO A 42 2.15 37.30 26.67
C PRO A 42 0.89 37.07 25.82
N GLU A 43 1.04 37.06 24.49
CA GLU A 43 -0.04 36.78 23.53
C GLU A 43 -0.55 35.33 23.65
N GLU A 44 0.36 34.36 23.78
CA GLU A 44 -0.01 32.95 23.94
C GLU A 44 -0.70 32.69 25.29
N GLU A 45 -0.32 33.43 26.32
CA GLU A 45 -0.96 33.35 27.65
C GLU A 45 -2.38 33.95 27.60
N GLU A 46 -2.58 35.09 26.92
CA GLU A 46 -3.92 35.66 26.68
C GLU A 46 -4.79 34.71 25.85
N GLN A 47 -4.21 34.07 24.83
CA GLN A 47 -4.88 33.04 24.04
C GLN A 47 -5.30 31.84 24.90
N PHE A 48 -4.42 31.33 25.77
CA PHE A 48 -4.76 30.24 26.69
C PHE A 48 -5.89 30.62 27.65
N ASN A 49 -5.89 31.85 28.15
CA ASN A 49 -6.88 32.33 29.10
C ASN A 49 -8.26 32.49 28.45
N SER A 50 -8.31 33.06 27.24
CA SER A 50 -9.53 33.25 26.46
C SER A 50 -10.10 31.97 25.84
N GLU A 51 -9.28 30.93 25.65
CA GLU A 51 -9.71 29.68 25.03
C GLU A 51 -10.69 28.91 25.94
N THR A 52 -11.85 28.59 25.38
CA THR A 52 -12.93 27.84 26.03
C THR A 52 -13.08 26.43 25.50
N ARG A 53 -12.39 26.06 24.41
CA ARG A 53 -12.49 24.74 23.79
C ARG A 53 -11.14 24.06 23.65
N CYS A 54 -11.13 22.75 23.88
CA CYS A 54 -9.94 21.94 23.73
C CYS A 54 -9.52 21.91 22.26
N TYR A 55 -8.28 22.27 21.97
CA TYR A 55 -7.79 22.30 20.59
C TYR A 55 -7.72 20.89 19.95
N LEU A 56 -7.63 19.83 20.76
CA LEU A 56 -7.53 18.43 20.32
C LEU A 56 -8.90 17.81 20.00
N CYS A 57 -9.86 17.87 20.92
CA CYS A 57 -11.17 17.21 20.76
C CYS A 57 -12.31 18.17 20.39
N LYS A 58 -12.07 19.48 20.43
CA LYS A 58 -13.02 20.57 20.10
C LYS A 58 -14.22 20.73 21.07
N HIS A 59 -14.23 20.02 22.20
CA HIS A 59 -15.21 20.18 23.29
C HIS A 59 -14.80 21.26 24.30
N LEU A 60 -15.73 21.74 25.13
CA LEU A 60 -15.51 22.80 26.13
C LEU A 60 -14.47 22.37 27.18
N LEU A 61 -13.60 23.31 27.56
CA LEU A 61 -12.64 23.19 28.64
C LEU A 61 -13.32 23.64 29.93
N GLU A 62 -13.45 22.72 30.88
CA GLU A 62 -14.02 23.02 32.20
C GLU A 62 -12.86 23.19 33.21
N ASN A 63 -12.94 22.53 34.36
CA ASN A 63 -11.95 22.66 35.44
C ASN A 63 -10.63 21.91 35.20
N ASP A 64 -10.47 21.21 34.06
CA ASP A 64 -9.31 20.39 33.71
C ASP A 64 -8.47 20.98 32.57
N LYS A 65 -8.59 22.30 32.34
CA LYS A 65 -7.81 23.06 31.34
C LYS A 65 -6.32 23.03 31.66
N VAL A 66 -5.52 22.43 30.76
CA VAL A 66 -4.06 22.38 30.84
C VAL A 66 -3.40 22.96 29.59
N ARG A 67 -2.15 23.40 29.74
CA ARG A 67 -1.31 23.88 28.63
C ARG A 67 -0.60 22.70 27.97
N ASP A 68 -0.86 22.44 26.69
CA ASP A 68 -0.09 21.48 25.90
C ASP A 68 1.03 22.18 25.13
N HIS A 69 2.18 21.52 25.03
CA HIS A 69 3.34 22.03 24.32
C HIS A 69 4.12 20.91 23.64
N CYS A 70 4.91 21.30 22.65
CA CYS A 70 5.84 20.40 22.01
C CYS A 70 7.04 20.12 22.91
N HIS A 71 7.16 18.91 23.46
CA HIS A 71 8.30 18.53 24.31
C HIS A 71 9.67 18.64 23.61
N LEU A 72 9.72 18.63 22.26
CA LEU A 72 10.95 18.78 21.48
C LEU A 72 11.37 20.22 21.22
N SER A 73 10.42 21.17 21.24
CA SER A 73 10.70 22.57 20.85
C SER A 73 10.27 23.60 21.88
N GLY A 74 9.62 23.19 22.98
CA GLY A 74 9.05 24.08 24.00
C GLY A 74 7.81 24.86 23.56
N ARG A 75 7.54 24.96 22.24
CA ARG A 75 6.42 25.73 21.69
C ARG A 75 5.06 25.28 22.21
N TYR A 76 4.28 26.24 22.68
CA TYR A 76 2.89 26.08 23.04
C TYR A 76 2.06 25.63 21.83
N ARG A 77 1.09 24.74 22.06
CA ARG A 77 0.21 24.19 21.01
C ARG A 77 -1.25 24.62 21.17
N GLY A 78 -1.68 24.83 22.41
CA GLY A 78 -3.07 25.19 22.71
C GLY A 78 -3.54 24.65 24.06
N ALA A 79 -4.74 25.10 24.44
CA ALA A 79 -5.42 24.66 25.65
C ALA A 79 -6.08 23.28 25.42
N ALA A 80 -5.85 22.34 26.32
CA ALA A 80 -6.37 20.99 26.21
C ALA A 80 -6.95 20.48 27.54
N HIS A 81 -7.84 19.47 27.48
CA HIS A 81 -8.19 18.68 28.65
C HIS A 81 -6.96 17.93 29.17
N ASN A 82 -6.83 17.77 30.48
CA ASN A 82 -5.74 16.98 31.07
C ASN A 82 -5.67 15.57 30.47
N TYR A 83 -6.83 14.92 30.31
CA TYR A 83 -6.92 13.61 29.68
C TYR A 83 -6.50 13.59 28.20
N CYS A 84 -6.94 14.58 27.42
CA CYS A 84 -6.58 14.72 26.01
C CYS A 84 -5.07 14.92 25.86
N ASN A 85 -4.47 15.78 26.71
CA ASN A 85 -3.04 16.02 26.77
C ASN A 85 -2.24 14.74 27.08
N LEU A 86 -2.63 14.00 28.13
CA LEU A 86 -1.99 12.75 28.51
C LEU A 86 -2.06 11.69 27.40
N LYS A 87 -3.15 11.65 26.66
CA LYS A 87 -3.31 10.78 25.47
C LYS A 87 -2.47 11.25 24.30
N TYR A 88 -2.31 12.55 24.10
CA TYR A 88 -1.56 13.16 23.00
C TYR A 88 -0.05 13.23 23.29
N LYS A 89 0.50 12.15 23.86
CA LYS A 89 1.92 12.05 24.18
C LYS A 89 2.72 11.52 23.00
N MET A 90 3.86 12.16 22.73
CA MET A 90 4.84 11.66 21.78
C MET A 90 5.32 10.26 22.20
N ARG A 91 5.19 9.29 21.30
CA ARG A 91 5.71 7.93 21.53
C ARG A 91 7.24 7.96 21.45
N LYS A 92 7.91 7.36 22.43
CA LYS A 92 9.37 7.25 22.50
C LYS A 92 9.86 6.09 21.63
N MET A 93 9.62 6.22 20.33
CA MET A 93 9.86 5.18 19.34
C MET A 93 10.42 5.83 18.08
N ILE A 94 11.58 5.36 17.63
CA ILE A 94 12.26 5.86 16.44
C ILE A 94 11.86 4.97 15.25
N PRO A 95 11.12 5.50 14.25
CA PRO A 95 10.75 4.72 13.07
C PRO A 95 11.94 4.52 12.14
N VAL A 96 12.22 3.27 11.78
CA VAL A 96 13.18 2.87 10.74
C VAL A 96 12.38 2.44 9.51
N VAL A 97 12.44 3.25 8.45
CA VAL A 97 11.57 3.08 7.29
C VAL A 97 12.29 2.36 6.16
N PHE A 98 11.73 1.24 5.74
CA PHE A 98 12.16 0.49 4.57
C PHE A 98 11.06 0.50 3.51
N HIS A 99 11.39 0.24 2.26
CA HIS A 99 10.41 0.06 1.19
C HIS A 99 10.44 -1.39 0.71
N ASN A 100 9.36 -2.13 0.96
CA ASN A 100 9.24 -3.58 0.76
C ASN A 100 10.03 -4.43 1.78
N LEU A 101 10.17 -3.92 3.01
CA LEU A 101 10.83 -4.59 4.15
C LEU A 101 10.41 -6.06 4.28
N ARG A 102 9.08 -6.29 4.29
CA ARG A 102 8.47 -7.57 4.63
C ARG A 102 8.91 -8.72 3.70
N ASN A 103 9.20 -8.40 2.44
CA ASN A 103 9.50 -9.42 1.43
C ASN A 103 11.00 -9.52 1.10
N TYR A 104 11.85 -8.64 1.66
CA TYR A 104 13.27 -8.59 1.33
C TYR A 104 14.13 -8.37 2.58
N ASP A 105 14.35 -7.11 3.00
CA ASP A 105 15.33 -6.77 4.04
C ASP A 105 15.03 -7.43 5.40
N ALA A 106 13.75 -7.69 5.72
CA ALA A 106 13.36 -8.34 6.96
C ALA A 106 13.99 -9.73 7.11
N HIS A 107 14.16 -10.49 6.02
CA HIS A 107 14.75 -11.83 6.07
C HIS A 107 16.20 -11.78 6.58
N HIS A 108 16.99 -10.81 6.10
CA HIS A 108 18.36 -10.62 6.55
C HIS A 108 18.41 -10.05 7.99
N ILE A 109 17.59 -9.03 8.28
CA ILE A 109 17.62 -8.37 9.60
C ILE A 109 17.22 -9.35 10.71
N ILE A 110 16.16 -10.13 10.51
CA ILE A 110 15.62 -11.04 11.53
C ILE A 110 16.65 -12.11 11.91
N LYS A 111 17.38 -12.67 10.94
CA LYS A 111 18.47 -13.62 11.22
C LYS A 111 19.54 -13.03 12.14
N CYS A 112 19.85 -11.76 11.97
CA CYS A 112 20.88 -11.08 12.76
C CYS A 112 20.41 -10.69 14.17
N LEU A 113 19.10 -10.65 14.45
CA LEU A 113 18.58 -10.25 15.77
C LEU A 113 19.02 -11.19 16.90
N GLY A 114 19.32 -12.46 16.60
CA GLY A 114 19.85 -13.42 17.57
C GLY A 114 21.17 -13.00 18.23
N ASN A 115 21.92 -12.09 17.61
CA ASN A 115 23.17 -11.55 18.16
C ASN A 115 22.95 -10.51 19.28
N PHE A 116 21.72 -10.00 19.43
CA PHE A 116 21.39 -8.92 20.37
C PHE A 116 20.59 -9.45 21.56
N LYS A 117 21.24 -10.29 22.39
CA LYS A 117 20.59 -11.02 23.51
C LYS A 117 20.07 -10.13 24.64
N ASP A 118 20.63 -8.93 24.79
CA ASP A 118 20.23 -7.91 25.76
C ASP A 118 19.03 -7.06 25.29
N HIS A 119 18.47 -7.38 24.12
CA HIS A 119 17.31 -6.71 23.55
C HIS A 119 16.07 -7.61 23.54
N GLU A 120 14.91 -6.98 23.68
CA GLU A 120 13.60 -7.57 23.50
C GLU A 120 13.04 -7.19 22.13
N PHE A 121 12.43 -8.17 21.46
CA PHE A 121 11.84 -8.02 20.14
C PHE A 121 10.32 -8.15 20.20
N ASN A 122 9.62 -7.15 19.68
CA ASN A 122 8.17 -7.17 19.52
C ASN A 122 7.81 -7.20 18.04
N ILE A 123 6.88 -8.07 17.65
CA ILE A 123 6.65 -8.38 16.23
C ILE A 123 5.17 -8.46 15.92
N LEU A 124 4.82 -7.92 14.77
CA LEU A 124 3.56 -8.18 14.10
C LEU A 124 3.86 -8.92 12.80
N ALA A 125 3.34 -10.14 12.65
CA ALA A 125 3.65 -11.00 11.52
C ALA A 125 2.39 -11.47 10.79
N ASN A 126 2.52 -11.72 9.49
CA ASN A 126 1.53 -12.49 8.73
C ASN A 126 1.71 -13.99 9.00
N ASN A 127 2.96 -14.45 9.02
CA ASN A 127 3.38 -15.82 9.31
C ASN A 127 4.82 -15.81 9.84
N MET A 128 5.45 -16.97 10.04
CA MET A 128 6.81 -17.07 10.58
C MET A 128 7.93 -16.59 9.63
N GLU A 129 7.61 -16.21 8.39
CA GLU A 129 8.57 -15.71 7.38
C GLU A 129 8.38 -14.22 7.07
N LYS A 130 7.13 -13.76 7.07
CA LYS A 130 6.72 -12.42 6.61
C LYS A 130 6.26 -11.57 7.77
N TYR A 131 7.12 -10.62 8.14
CA TYR A 131 6.89 -9.68 9.23
C TYR A 131 6.33 -8.36 8.72
N ILE A 132 5.17 -7.95 9.23
CA ILE A 132 4.51 -6.69 8.90
C ILE A 132 5.33 -5.53 9.48
N THR A 133 5.76 -5.68 10.72
CA THR A 133 6.61 -4.73 11.43
C THR A 133 7.24 -5.44 12.63
N PHE A 134 8.41 -4.97 13.05
CA PHE A 134 9.05 -5.44 14.27
C PHE A 134 9.73 -4.25 14.97
N SER A 135 9.90 -4.37 16.28
CA SER A 135 10.68 -3.42 17.06
C SER A 135 11.66 -4.11 17.97
N MET A 136 12.72 -3.38 18.26
CA MET A 136 13.80 -3.79 19.14
C MET A 136 13.96 -2.73 20.23
N ARG A 137 14.02 -3.18 21.48
CA ARG A 137 14.28 -2.33 22.65
C ARG A 137 15.25 -3.01 23.60
N LYS A 138 16.10 -2.24 24.27
CA LYS A 138 17.03 -2.78 25.28
C LYS A 138 16.23 -3.24 26.51
N ASN A 139 16.61 -4.37 27.12
CA ASN A 139 15.93 -4.94 28.28
C ASN A 139 16.06 -4.06 29.52
N ILE A 140 17.16 -3.32 29.63
CA ILE A 140 17.46 -2.45 30.77
C ILE A 140 16.90 -1.06 30.49
N LYS A 141 16.18 -0.50 31.46
CA LYS A 141 15.70 0.90 31.42
C LYS A 141 16.87 1.84 31.70
N GLU A 142 17.28 2.63 30.72
CA GLU A 142 18.15 3.79 30.95
C GLU A 142 17.27 4.94 31.44
N ASN A 143 17.57 5.53 32.60
CA ASN A 143 16.83 6.68 33.18
C ASN A 143 15.29 6.50 33.24
N ASN A 144 14.81 5.30 33.60
CA ASN A 144 13.37 4.93 33.63
C ASN A 144 12.62 5.07 32.30
N VAL A 145 13.32 5.21 31.18
CA VAL A 145 12.73 5.42 29.86
C VAL A 145 13.28 4.43 28.85
N THR A 146 12.38 3.70 28.18
CA THR A 146 12.77 2.79 27.10
C THR A 146 12.42 3.42 25.75
N VAL A 147 13.44 3.66 24.93
CA VAL A 147 13.28 4.03 23.52
C VAL A 147 13.41 2.78 22.66
N SER A 148 12.47 2.56 21.74
CA SER A 148 12.52 1.44 20.79
C SER A 148 12.80 1.90 19.36
N LEU A 149 13.51 1.06 18.59
CA LEU A 149 13.57 1.15 17.14
C LEU A 149 12.39 0.38 16.55
N GLN A 150 11.60 1.01 15.67
CA GLN A 150 10.42 0.39 15.04
C GLN A 150 10.60 0.32 13.53
N PHE A 151 10.75 -0.88 13.00
CA PHE A 151 10.94 -1.13 11.59
C PHE A 151 9.60 -1.17 10.86
N ILE A 152 9.39 -0.25 9.92
CA ILE A 152 8.13 -0.12 9.18
C ILE A 152 8.35 -0.29 7.69
N ASP A 153 7.38 -0.95 7.05
CA ASP A 153 7.36 -1.16 5.60
C ASP A 153 6.50 -0.10 4.91
N SER A 154 7.15 0.88 4.29
CA SER A 154 6.47 1.93 3.54
C SER A 154 5.65 1.39 2.36
N PHE A 155 5.97 0.22 1.80
CA PHE A 155 5.22 -0.37 0.68
C PHE A 155 3.79 -0.79 1.09
N GLN A 156 3.55 -1.02 2.38
CA GLN A 156 2.21 -1.31 2.89
C GLN A 156 1.27 -0.09 2.83
N PHE A 157 1.84 1.11 2.87
CA PHE A 157 1.10 2.36 2.72
C PHE A 157 1.21 2.86 1.27
N LEU A 158 2.31 2.60 0.59
CA LEU A 158 2.60 3.07 -0.76
C LEU A 158 2.85 1.86 -1.69
N PRO A 159 1.80 1.16 -2.16
CA PRO A 159 1.90 -0.14 -2.84
C PRO A 159 2.33 -0.03 -4.31
N THR A 160 3.38 0.74 -4.58
CA THR A 160 4.00 0.91 -5.89
C THR A 160 5.49 1.17 -5.71
N SER A 161 6.29 0.94 -6.76
CA SER A 161 7.73 1.18 -6.72
C SER A 161 8.08 2.63 -6.34
N LEU A 162 9.21 2.80 -5.67
CA LEU A 162 9.79 4.12 -5.38
C LEU A 162 9.92 4.97 -6.66
N GLN A 163 10.33 4.39 -7.78
CA GLN A 163 10.41 5.10 -9.06
C GLN A 163 9.06 5.71 -9.46
N LYS A 164 7.98 4.94 -9.43
CA LYS A 164 6.64 5.43 -9.77
C LYS A 164 6.13 6.43 -8.74
N LEU A 165 6.51 6.29 -7.47
CA LEU A 165 6.20 7.28 -6.43
C LEU A 165 6.88 8.61 -6.72
N VAL A 166 8.17 8.59 -7.08
CA VAL A 166 8.97 9.78 -7.41
C VAL A 166 8.44 10.45 -8.68
N GLN A 167 8.13 9.70 -9.74
CA GLN A 167 7.56 10.24 -10.99
C GLN A 167 6.23 10.97 -10.81
N ASN A 168 5.50 10.66 -9.72
CA ASN A 168 4.22 11.29 -9.43
C ASN A 168 4.36 12.60 -8.65
N LEU A 169 5.57 12.97 -8.21
CA LEU A 169 5.88 14.19 -7.49
C LEU A 169 6.51 15.22 -8.44
N LYS A 170 6.16 16.49 -8.27
CA LYS A 170 6.89 17.62 -8.87
C LYS A 170 8.11 17.95 -7.98
N ASP A 171 9.14 18.59 -8.53
CA ASP A 171 10.33 18.99 -7.74
C ASP A 171 9.98 19.95 -6.59
N SER A 172 8.91 20.74 -6.76
CA SER A 172 8.36 21.62 -5.73
C SER A 172 7.61 20.88 -4.61
N ASP A 173 7.34 19.58 -4.76
CA ASP A 173 6.53 18.81 -3.80
C ASP A 173 7.30 18.30 -2.58
N PHE A 174 8.62 18.41 -2.63
CA PHE A 174 9.55 17.94 -1.63
C PHE A 174 9.62 18.88 -0.42
N ASN A 175 8.53 18.98 0.38
CA ASN A 175 8.39 19.94 1.49
C ASN A 175 8.29 19.35 2.94
N ILE A 176 8.55 18.05 3.19
CA ILE A 176 9.18 17.50 4.44
C ILE A 176 10.65 17.18 4.19
N LEU A 177 10.93 16.82 2.94
CA LEU A 177 12.10 17.32 2.25
C LEU A 177 12.29 18.87 2.33
N LYS A 178 11.28 19.66 2.75
CA LYS A 178 11.40 21.06 3.22
C LYS A 178 10.52 21.37 4.47
N GLN A 179 10.27 20.37 5.34
CA GLN A 179 9.69 20.46 6.72
C GLN A 179 8.16 20.50 7.10
N ASN A 180 7.25 19.63 6.60
CA ASN A 180 6.09 19.19 7.43
C ASN A 180 4.80 18.64 6.72
N VAL A 181 4.62 18.84 5.40
CA VAL A 181 3.39 18.55 4.58
C VAL A 181 2.28 19.60 4.73
N SER A 182 1.83 20.17 3.59
CA SER A 182 0.70 21.11 3.50
C SER A 182 -0.66 20.40 3.45
N LEU A 183 -1.72 21.07 3.95
CA LEU A 183 -3.12 20.58 3.96
C LEU A 183 -3.61 20.13 2.58
N ASP A 184 -3.14 20.78 1.52
CA ASP A 184 -3.50 20.53 0.11
C ASP A 184 -3.08 19.14 -0.37
N LYS A 185 -2.18 18.45 0.35
CA LYS A 185 -1.68 17.10 0.00
C LYS A 185 -2.22 15.99 0.89
N ILE A 186 -3.03 16.30 1.91
CA ILE A 186 -3.65 15.29 2.79
C ILE A 186 -4.51 14.32 1.98
N HIS A 187 -5.22 14.81 0.96
CA HIS A 187 -6.02 13.94 0.10
C HIS A 187 -5.17 12.87 -0.63
N LEU A 188 -3.88 13.14 -0.93
CA LEU A 188 -2.95 12.17 -1.53
C LEU A 188 -2.46 11.12 -0.52
N LEU A 189 -2.34 11.49 0.76
CA LEU A 189 -2.05 10.56 1.86
C LEU A 189 -3.28 9.69 2.16
N LEU A 190 -4.47 10.27 2.18
CA LEU A 190 -5.73 9.55 2.41
C LEU A 190 -6.07 8.57 1.28
N ARG A 191 -5.71 8.88 0.02
CA ARG A 191 -5.80 7.94 -1.12
C ARG A 191 -5.02 6.63 -0.89
N LYS A 192 -4.08 6.60 0.07
CA LYS A 192 -3.16 5.49 0.31
C LYS A 192 -3.36 4.78 1.65
N VAL A 193 -4.20 5.32 2.54
CA VAL A 193 -4.50 4.76 3.87
C VAL A 193 -5.75 3.87 3.87
N TYR A 194 -6.56 3.89 2.80
CA TYR A 194 -7.79 3.07 2.69
C TYR A 194 -7.52 1.56 2.93
N GLY A 195 -6.39 1.04 2.45
CA GLY A 195 -6.04 -0.37 2.64
C GLY A 195 -5.85 -0.73 4.12
N LYS A 196 -5.39 0.24 4.94
CA LYS A 196 -5.19 0.05 6.37
C LYS A 196 -6.49 0.08 7.16
N THR A 197 -7.50 0.84 6.72
CA THR A 197 -8.83 0.83 7.34
C THR A 197 -9.54 -0.52 7.13
N MET A 198 -9.24 -1.20 6.02
CA MET A 198 -9.73 -2.54 5.67
C MET A 198 -8.83 -3.69 6.18
N GLU A 199 -7.84 -3.41 7.04
CA GLU A 199 -6.91 -4.44 7.52
C GLU A 199 -7.63 -5.54 8.30
N ASN A 200 -7.50 -6.78 7.84
CA ASN A 200 -8.08 -7.93 8.52
C ASN A 200 -7.15 -8.45 9.63
N VAL A 201 -7.34 -7.92 10.84
CA VAL A 201 -6.59 -8.30 12.06
C VAL A 201 -6.71 -9.79 12.42
N ARG A 202 -7.73 -10.50 11.91
CA ARG A 202 -7.88 -11.96 12.14
C ARG A 202 -6.79 -12.76 11.45
N LYS A 203 -6.29 -12.28 10.30
CA LYS A 203 -5.24 -12.96 9.51
C LYS A 203 -3.82 -12.77 10.05
N HIS A 204 -3.60 -11.91 11.04
CA HIS A 204 -2.27 -11.82 11.66
C HIS A 204 -1.89 -13.13 12.34
N SER A 205 -0.61 -13.44 12.46
CA SER A 205 -0.16 -14.56 13.28
C SER A 205 0.36 -14.02 14.60
N ASN A 206 0.07 -14.70 15.71
CA ASN A 206 0.66 -14.37 17.00
C ASN A 206 2.05 -15.01 17.05
N VAL A 207 3.07 -14.22 16.71
CA VAL A 207 4.44 -14.70 16.54
C VAL A 207 5.37 -13.99 17.53
N GLN A 208 6.25 -14.74 18.17
CA GLN A 208 7.27 -14.22 19.07
C GLN A 208 8.66 -14.69 18.64
N LEU A 209 9.63 -13.78 18.67
CA LEU A 209 11.06 -14.13 18.57
C LEU A 209 11.64 -14.30 19.96
N VAL A 210 12.43 -15.35 20.13
CA VAL A 210 13.00 -15.72 21.41
C VAL A 210 14.47 -16.08 21.24
N THR A 211 15.31 -15.43 22.03
CA THR A 211 16.77 -15.65 22.07
C THR A 211 17.23 -16.46 23.28
N SER A 212 16.34 -16.70 24.25
CA SER A 212 16.62 -17.45 25.48
C SER A 212 15.99 -18.84 25.45
N GLU A 213 16.79 -19.88 25.64
CA GLU A 213 16.33 -21.27 25.72
C GLU A 213 15.29 -21.47 26.83
N LYS A 214 15.51 -20.86 28.01
CA LYS A 214 14.57 -20.91 29.15
C LYS A 214 13.20 -20.34 28.75
N GLN A 215 13.19 -19.20 28.05
CA GLN A 215 11.95 -18.59 27.58
C GLN A 215 11.29 -19.43 26.49
N ALA A 216 12.07 -20.04 25.60
CA ALA A 216 11.55 -20.90 24.54
C ALA A 216 10.85 -22.13 25.13
N LYS A 217 11.50 -22.85 26.07
CA LYS A 217 10.91 -24.00 26.78
C LYS A 217 9.60 -23.63 27.48
N LYS A 218 9.56 -22.47 28.16
CA LYS A 218 8.34 -21.96 28.80
C LYS A 218 7.20 -21.73 27.81
N LEU A 219 7.50 -21.18 26.63
CA LEU A 219 6.49 -20.87 25.63
C LEU A 219 5.99 -22.11 24.88
N VAL A 220 6.85 -23.12 24.67
CA VAL A 220 6.45 -24.41 24.10
C VAL A 220 5.51 -25.17 25.04
N ALA A 221 5.72 -25.07 26.35
CA ALA A 221 4.83 -25.68 27.35
C ALA A 221 3.48 -24.97 27.50
N ALA A 222 3.28 -23.80 26.87
CA ALA A 222 2.02 -23.07 26.99
C ALA A 222 0.90 -23.73 26.17
N PRO A 223 -0.35 -23.77 26.65
CA PRO A 223 -1.48 -24.37 25.92
C PRO A 223 -1.83 -23.61 24.63
N THR A 224 -1.32 -22.39 24.47
CA THR A 224 -1.47 -21.58 23.25
C THR A 224 -0.38 -21.85 22.23
N PHE A 225 0.57 -22.73 22.51
CA PHE A 225 1.62 -23.10 21.57
C PHE A 225 1.03 -23.80 20.34
N LYS A 226 1.53 -23.44 19.15
CA LYS A 226 1.13 -24.06 17.89
C LYS A 226 2.31 -24.76 17.21
N ARG A 227 3.41 -24.05 17.03
CA ARG A 227 4.67 -24.56 16.45
C ARG A 227 5.81 -23.58 16.68
N PHE A 228 7.04 -24.05 16.50
CA PHE A 228 8.22 -23.19 16.44
C PHE A 228 9.06 -23.51 15.20
N LYS A 229 9.99 -22.61 14.90
CA LYS A 229 11.02 -22.81 13.90
C LYS A 229 12.31 -22.15 14.38
N ILE A 230 13.42 -22.87 14.24
CA ILE A 230 14.74 -22.36 14.57
C ILE A 230 15.20 -21.51 13.37
N ILE A 231 15.52 -20.23 13.61
CA ILE A 231 16.04 -19.34 12.57
C ILE A 231 17.57 -19.38 12.58
N THR A 232 18.16 -19.28 13.77
CA THR A 232 19.59 -19.46 14.04
C THR A 232 19.77 -20.21 15.35
N GLU A 233 20.99 -20.64 15.67
CA GLU A 233 21.29 -21.27 16.97
C GLU A 233 20.90 -20.39 18.17
N SER A 234 20.88 -19.07 17.98
CA SER A 234 20.56 -18.08 19.00
C SER A 234 19.16 -17.47 18.88
N LEU A 235 18.33 -17.92 17.92
CA LEU A 235 17.04 -17.31 17.65
C LEU A 235 15.99 -18.34 17.19
N VAL A 236 14.90 -18.42 17.93
CA VAL A 236 13.73 -19.25 17.61
C VAL A 236 12.52 -18.35 17.38
N VAL A 237 11.76 -18.64 16.34
CA VAL A 237 10.43 -18.05 16.11
C VAL A 237 9.35 -19.02 16.57
N LEU A 238 8.44 -18.55 17.41
CA LEU A 238 7.31 -19.34 17.91
C LEU A 238 5.99 -18.74 17.42
N GLU A 239 5.09 -19.61 16.94
CA GLU A 239 3.71 -19.27 16.59
C GLU A 239 2.77 -19.77 17.69
N LYS A 240 1.85 -18.90 18.10
CA LYS A 240 0.84 -19.15 19.12
C LYS A 240 -0.57 -19.00 18.55
N LEU A 241 -1.52 -19.69 19.18
CA LEU A 241 -2.94 -19.42 19.01
C LEU A 241 -3.29 -18.04 19.56
N LYS A 242 -4.29 -17.39 18.95
CA LYS A 242 -4.83 -16.12 19.43
C LYS A 242 -5.92 -16.42 20.46
N SER A 243 -5.70 -16.03 21.70
CA SER A 243 -6.73 -16.13 22.75
C SER A 243 -7.77 -15.01 22.66
N CYS A 244 -7.41 -13.84 22.14
CA CYS A 244 -8.30 -12.70 21.97
C CYS A 244 -7.95 -11.92 20.69
N ILE A 245 -8.96 -11.37 20.01
CA ILE A 245 -8.81 -10.52 18.83
C ILE A 245 -9.62 -9.24 19.03
N THR A 246 -8.94 -8.10 19.12
CA THR A 246 -9.59 -6.79 19.16
C THR A 246 -9.79 -6.25 17.75
N LEU A 247 -11.04 -5.99 17.37
CA LEU A 247 -11.40 -5.38 16.08
C LEU A 247 -11.32 -3.86 16.17
N ASN A 248 -10.11 -3.30 16.01
CA ASN A 248 -9.80 -1.88 16.18
C ASN A 248 -9.46 -1.18 14.86
N ARG A 249 -10.12 -1.58 13.76
CA ARG A 249 -9.96 -0.95 12.45
C ARG A 249 -11.28 -0.32 12.01
N PRO A 250 -11.27 0.92 11.50
CA PRO A 250 -12.48 1.59 11.05
C PRO A 250 -12.89 1.09 9.66
N ILE A 251 -13.29 -0.18 9.58
CA ILE A 251 -13.59 -0.90 8.33
C ILE A 251 -14.67 -0.17 7.50
N TYR A 252 -15.64 0.45 8.17
CA TYR A 252 -16.70 1.23 7.54
C TYR A 252 -16.17 2.36 6.64
N ILE A 253 -15.04 3.00 6.99
CA ILE A 253 -14.43 4.03 6.14
C ILE A 253 -13.96 3.43 4.81
N GLY A 254 -13.26 2.30 4.88
CA GLY A 254 -12.77 1.62 3.67
C GLY A 254 -13.91 1.08 2.81
N PHE A 255 -14.97 0.56 3.43
CA PHE A 255 -16.18 0.13 2.74
C PHE A 255 -16.82 1.29 1.96
N VAL A 256 -17.09 2.43 2.62
CA VAL A 256 -17.71 3.60 1.98
C VAL A 256 -16.87 4.11 0.81
N ILE A 257 -15.54 4.17 0.95
CA ILE A 257 -14.64 4.57 -0.15
C ILE A 257 -14.79 3.63 -1.36
N LEU A 258 -14.85 2.32 -1.14
CA LEU A 258 -15.01 1.34 -2.23
C LEU A 258 -16.39 1.46 -2.90
N GLU A 259 -17.46 1.65 -2.12
CA GLU A 259 -18.81 1.82 -2.69
C GLU A 259 -18.93 3.12 -3.48
N LEU A 260 -18.41 4.25 -2.96
CA LEU A 260 -18.38 5.52 -3.70
C LEU A 260 -17.57 5.41 -5.00
N SER A 261 -16.45 4.68 -4.97
CA SER A 261 -15.65 4.42 -6.17
C SER A 261 -16.45 3.63 -7.22
N LYS A 262 -17.24 2.62 -6.82
CA LYS A 262 -18.10 1.88 -7.75
C LYS A 262 -19.23 2.75 -8.30
N VAL A 263 -19.86 3.56 -7.45
CA VAL A 263 -20.92 4.49 -7.87
C VAL A 263 -20.40 5.44 -8.95
N LEU A 264 -19.18 5.97 -8.81
CA LEU A 264 -18.55 6.79 -9.83
C LEU A 264 -18.39 6.04 -11.17
N MET A 265 -17.88 4.81 -11.13
CA MET A 265 -17.72 3.96 -12.32
C MET A 265 -19.07 3.63 -12.99
N TYR A 266 -20.08 3.28 -12.18
CA TYR A 266 -21.43 2.99 -12.67
C TYR A 266 -22.13 4.22 -13.22
N ASN A 267 -21.95 5.38 -12.60
CA ASN A 267 -22.49 6.63 -13.11
C ASN A 267 -21.90 6.95 -14.49
N PHE A 268 -20.59 6.78 -14.67
CA PHE A 268 -19.97 6.95 -15.99
C PHE A 268 -20.47 5.92 -17.01
N HIS A 269 -20.61 4.64 -16.61
CA HIS A 269 -21.10 3.61 -17.51
C HIS A 269 -22.57 3.82 -17.91
N TYR A 270 -23.49 3.92 -16.95
CA TYR A 270 -24.92 3.93 -17.21
C TYR A 270 -25.44 5.31 -17.62
N ASN A 271 -25.05 6.36 -16.89
CA ASN A 271 -25.63 7.70 -17.09
C ASN A 271 -24.90 8.53 -18.14
N HIS A 272 -23.68 8.15 -18.55
CA HIS A 272 -22.93 8.81 -19.61
C HIS A 272 -22.80 7.94 -20.86
N ILE A 273 -22.08 6.82 -20.81
CA ILE A 273 -21.82 5.98 -21.99
C ILE A 273 -23.10 5.32 -22.51
N LYS A 274 -23.81 4.53 -21.69
CA LYS A 274 -25.03 3.84 -22.13
C LYS A 274 -26.14 4.82 -22.49
N LYS A 275 -26.26 5.96 -21.79
CA LYS A 275 -27.25 7.00 -22.14
C LYS A 275 -27.01 7.61 -23.53
N ARG A 276 -25.74 7.80 -23.93
CA ARG A 276 -25.40 8.41 -25.23
C ARG A 276 -25.47 7.40 -26.38
N TYR A 277 -24.88 6.22 -26.19
CA TYR A 277 -24.67 5.26 -27.28
C TYR A 277 -25.65 4.10 -27.28
N MET A 278 -26.38 3.88 -26.19
CA MET A 278 -27.33 2.77 -26.05
C MET A 278 -26.68 1.44 -26.44
N ASP A 279 -27.20 0.75 -27.45
CA ASP A 279 -26.71 -0.55 -27.92
C ASP A 279 -25.48 -0.46 -28.83
N LYS A 280 -25.09 0.76 -29.24
CA LYS A 280 -23.86 1.01 -30.00
C LYS A 280 -22.60 0.98 -29.14
N ALA A 281 -22.71 0.80 -27.83
CA ALA A 281 -21.57 0.70 -26.91
C ALA A 281 -21.54 -0.67 -26.21
N ASN A 282 -20.49 -1.43 -26.49
CA ASN A 282 -20.19 -2.71 -25.85
C ASN A 282 -19.06 -2.53 -24.84
N LEU A 283 -19.27 -2.95 -23.59
CA LEU A 283 -18.23 -2.94 -22.57
C LEU A 283 -17.35 -4.19 -22.72
N LEU A 284 -16.10 -4.01 -23.16
CA LEU A 284 -15.15 -5.10 -23.41
C LEU A 284 -14.47 -5.60 -22.14
N PHE A 285 -14.09 -4.69 -21.23
CA PHE A 285 -13.66 -5.07 -19.88
C PHE A 285 -13.81 -3.93 -18.87
N THR A 286 -13.74 -4.31 -17.59
CA THR A 286 -13.52 -3.38 -16.48
C THR A 286 -12.50 -3.96 -15.49
N ASP A 287 -11.57 -3.13 -15.00
CA ASP A 287 -10.72 -3.46 -13.85
C ASP A 287 -10.62 -2.27 -12.91
N THR A 288 -11.32 -2.35 -11.78
CA THR A 288 -11.31 -1.42 -10.64
C THR A 288 -11.68 0.03 -10.99
N ASP A 289 -10.81 0.73 -11.69
CA ASP A 289 -10.88 2.15 -12.09
C ASP A 289 -10.77 2.35 -13.61
N SER A 290 -10.81 1.26 -14.40
CA SER A 290 -10.72 1.29 -15.86
C SER A 290 -11.94 0.65 -16.53
N LEU A 291 -12.30 1.19 -17.70
CA LEU A 291 -13.34 0.70 -18.59
C LEU A 291 -12.78 0.73 -20.01
N THR A 292 -13.14 -0.25 -20.84
CA THR A 292 -12.83 -0.22 -22.26
C THR A 292 -14.04 -0.63 -23.05
N TYR A 293 -14.29 0.13 -24.09
CA TYR A 293 -15.49 0.04 -24.88
C TYR A 293 -15.15 -0.16 -26.34
N GLU A 294 -16.00 -0.93 -27.02
CA GLU A 294 -16.22 -0.82 -28.45
C GLU A 294 -17.44 0.08 -28.64
N ILE A 295 -17.28 1.17 -29.39
CA ILE A 295 -18.35 2.17 -29.59
C ILE A 295 -18.47 2.45 -31.09
N GLU A 296 -19.68 2.30 -31.62
CA GLU A 296 -20.03 2.73 -32.96
C GLU A 296 -20.51 4.20 -32.93
N THR A 297 -19.69 5.10 -33.47
CA THR A 297 -19.96 6.55 -33.60
C THR A 297 -19.17 7.13 -34.77
N GLU A 298 -19.54 8.32 -35.25
CA GLU A 298 -18.79 9.02 -36.32
C GLU A 298 -17.39 9.44 -35.85
N ASP A 299 -17.31 10.06 -34.67
CA ASP A 299 -16.04 10.49 -34.07
C ASP A 299 -16.16 10.55 -32.54
N ILE A 300 -15.51 9.58 -31.88
CA ILE A 300 -15.51 9.46 -30.42
C ILE A 300 -14.82 10.66 -29.75
N TYR A 301 -13.83 11.27 -30.39
CA TYR A 301 -13.12 12.42 -29.83
C TYR A 301 -14.02 13.65 -29.87
N ARG A 302 -14.77 13.86 -30.95
CA ARG A 302 -15.79 14.91 -31.00
C ARG A 302 -16.81 14.75 -29.87
N ASP A 303 -17.30 13.54 -29.64
CA ASP A 303 -18.24 13.23 -28.55
C ASP A 303 -17.65 13.53 -27.16
N MET A 304 -16.37 13.19 -26.95
CA MET A 304 -15.64 13.51 -25.72
C MET A 304 -15.51 15.03 -25.52
N GLY A 305 -15.30 15.79 -26.60
CA GLY A 305 -15.20 17.25 -26.57
C GLY A 305 -16.43 17.94 -26.00
N GLU A 306 -17.62 17.42 -26.27
CA GLU A 306 -18.89 17.94 -25.71
C GLU A 306 -18.98 17.82 -24.19
N ASN A 307 -18.27 16.84 -23.60
CA ASN A 307 -18.27 16.56 -22.16
C ASN A 307 -16.85 16.62 -21.57
N LEU A 308 -16.00 17.54 -22.07
CA LEU A 308 -14.59 17.62 -21.65
C LEU A 308 -14.44 17.85 -20.13
N ASN A 309 -15.46 18.38 -19.45
CA ASN A 309 -15.49 18.56 -18.00
C ASN A 309 -15.34 17.27 -17.19
N ILE A 310 -15.67 16.09 -17.74
CA ILE A 310 -15.51 14.80 -17.06
C ILE A 310 -14.28 14.01 -17.52
N TYR A 311 -13.55 14.50 -18.52
CA TYR A 311 -12.35 13.86 -19.05
C TYR A 311 -11.06 14.57 -18.63
N ASP A 312 -10.02 13.81 -18.37
CA ASP A 312 -8.64 14.31 -18.24
C ASP A 312 -7.88 14.01 -19.54
N THR A 313 -7.72 15.02 -20.39
CA THR A 313 -7.02 14.95 -21.68
C THR A 313 -5.63 15.60 -21.62
N SER A 314 -5.06 15.77 -20.42
CA SER A 314 -3.77 16.46 -20.24
C SER A 314 -2.56 15.74 -20.83
N ASP A 315 -2.73 14.47 -21.19
CA ASP A 315 -1.66 13.61 -21.73
C ASP A 315 -1.81 13.38 -23.24
N TYR A 316 -2.76 14.06 -23.89
CA TYR A 316 -2.85 14.06 -25.34
C TYR A 316 -1.63 14.79 -25.95
N PRO A 317 -1.30 14.51 -27.23
CA PRO A 317 -0.35 15.33 -27.98
C PRO A 317 -0.73 16.82 -27.90
N GLN A 318 0.25 17.71 -27.75
CA GLN A 318 -0.01 19.15 -27.53
C GLN A 318 -0.72 19.81 -28.72
N ASP A 319 -0.57 19.24 -29.90
CA ASP A 319 -1.20 19.62 -31.17
C ASP A 319 -2.62 19.05 -31.33
N HIS A 320 -3.06 18.15 -30.45
CA HIS A 320 -4.39 17.55 -30.51
C HIS A 320 -5.48 18.54 -30.07
N ALA A 321 -6.59 18.63 -30.81
CA ALA A 321 -7.67 19.60 -30.57
C ALA A 321 -8.27 19.57 -29.15
N LEU A 322 -8.28 18.39 -28.52
CA LEU A 322 -8.80 18.19 -27.16
C LEU A 322 -7.75 18.30 -26.04
N TYR A 323 -6.49 18.60 -26.35
CA TYR A 323 -5.46 18.75 -25.32
C TYR A 323 -5.84 19.86 -24.33
N SER A 324 -5.89 19.52 -23.04
CA SER A 324 -6.21 20.48 -21.99
C SER A 324 -5.63 20.08 -20.64
N GLU A 325 -4.92 21.00 -19.98
CA GLU A 325 -4.44 20.79 -18.61
C GLU A 325 -5.52 21.08 -17.54
N LYS A 326 -6.71 21.53 -17.93
CA LYS A 326 -7.78 21.96 -17.00
C LYS A 326 -8.17 20.90 -15.97
N ASN A 327 -8.17 19.63 -16.38
CA ASN A 327 -8.57 18.50 -15.54
C ASN A 327 -7.40 17.61 -15.11
N LYS A 328 -6.16 18.05 -15.32
CA LYS A 328 -4.95 17.27 -15.03
C LYS A 328 -4.94 16.74 -13.60
N LYS A 329 -5.04 15.43 -13.45
CA LYS A 329 -5.10 14.72 -12.15
C LYS A 329 -6.28 15.12 -11.25
N ARG A 330 -7.34 15.69 -11.80
CA ARG A 330 -8.57 16.07 -11.07
C ARG A 330 -9.32 14.81 -10.65
N ILE A 331 -9.80 14.78 -9.40
CA ILE A 331 -10.55 13.63 -8.87
C ILE A 331 -11.86 13.46 -9.63
N GLY A 332 -12.19 12.21 -9.98
CA GLY A 332 -13.46 11.86 -10.63
C GLY A 332 -13.46 12.05 -12.14
N CYS A 333 -12.40 12.61 -12.73
CA CYS A 333 -12.25 12.70 -14.17
C CYS A 333 -11.65 11.40 -14.74
N PHE A 334 -12.17 10.98 -15.89
CA PHE A 334 -11.72 9.80 -16.62
C PHE A 334 -10.66 10.18 -17.63
N LYS A 335 -9.56 9.45 -17.61
CA LYS A 335 -8.47 9.64 -18.57
C LYS A 335 -8.59 8.63 -19.70
N ASP A 336 -8.38 9.06 -20.94
CA ASP A 336 -8.10 8.13 -22.03
C ASP A 336 -6.65 7.62 -21.89
N GLU A 337 -6.52 6.33 -21.57
CA GLU A 337 -5.22 5.71 -21.34
C GLU A 337 -4.38 5.54 -22.61
N MET A 338 -4.99 5.59 -23.80
CA MET A 338 -4.28 5.43 -25.08
C MET A 338 -3.77 6.77 -25.64
N ASN A 339 -4.04 7.89 -24.96
CA ASN A 339 -3.62 9.23 -25.34
C ASN A 339 -3.95 9.55 -26.80
N SER A 340 -5.25 9.52 -27.14
CA SER A 340 -5.81 9.77 -28.47
C SER A 340 -5.44 8.76 -29.56
N LYS A 341 -5.00 7.56 -29.17
CA LYS A 341 -4.69 6.47 -30.12
C LYS A 341 -5.80 5.42 -30.09
N PRO A 342 -6.54 5.22 -31.19
CA PRO A 342 -7.61 4.24 -31.20
C PRO A 342 -7.07 2.82 -31.03
N ILE A 343 -7.83 1.99 -30.32
CA ILE A 343 -7.55 0.56 -30.21
C ILE A 343 -8.05 -0.10 -31.49
N ILE A 344 -7.16 -0.76 -32.22
CA ILE A 344 -7.46 -1.50 -33.45
C ILE A 344 -8.04 -2.87 -33.13
N GLU A 345 -7.46 -3.56 -32.15
CA GLU A 345 -7.88 -4.90 -31.76
C GLU A 345 -7.72 -5.08 -30.25
N PHE A 346 -8.72 -5.69 -29.62
CA PHE A 346 -8.72 -6.05 -28.22
C PHE A 346 -8.89 -7.56 -28.06
N VAL A 347 -8.07 -8.18 -27.20
CA VAL A 347 -8.22 -9.59 -26.84
C VAL A 347 -8.27 -9.71 -25.33
N GLY A 348 -9.43 -10.08 -24.79
CA GLY A 348 -9.62 -10.40 -23.38
C GLY A 348 -9.68 -11.91 -23.18
N LEU A 349 -8.76 -12.48 -22.39
CA LEU A 349 -8.77 -13.91 -22.08
C LEU A 349 -9.47 -14.22 -20.75
N ARG A 350 -9.26 -13.35 -19.74
CA ARG A 350 -9.88 -13.42 -18.41
C ARG A 350 -9.62 -12.14 -17.63
N ALA A 351 -10.20 -12.03 -16.43
CA ALA A 351 -9.93 -10.91 -15.53
C ALA A 351 -8.41 -10.66 -15.33
N LYS A 352 -7.96 -9.45 -15.66
CA LYS A 352 -6.54 -9.01 -15.62
C LYS A 352 -5.60 -9.80 -16.55
N MET A 353 -6.12 -10.30 -17.66
CA MET A 353 -5.35 -10.95 -18.72
C MET A 353 -5.93 -10.57 -20.08
N TYR A 354 -5.31 -9.58 -20.72
CA TYR A 354 -5.77 -9.01 -21.98
C TYR A 354 -4.63 -8.33 -22.74
N SER A 355 -4.85 -8.09 -24.03
CA SER A 355 -3.99 -7.29 -24.88
C SER A 355 -4.80 -6.29 -25.71
N MET A 356 -4.19 -5.15 -26.00
CA MET A 356 -4.71 -4.10 -26.87
C MET A 356 -3.66 -3.76 -27.92
N LEU A 357 -4.07 -3.76 -29.17
CA LEU A 357 -3.28 -3.30 -30.29
C LEU A 357 -3.70 -1.88 -30.66
N THR A 358 -2.72 -0.99 -30.78
CA THR A 358 -2.86 0.39 -31.28
C THR A 358 -1.97 0.54 -32.52
N PRO A 359 -2.12 1.60 -33.35
CA PRO A 359 -1.27 1.80 -34.53
C PRO A 359 0.23 1.75 -34.23
N ASP A 360 0.64 2.25 -33.06
CA ASP A 360 2.06 2.41 -32.70
C ASP A 360 2.58 1.35 -31.74
N SER A 361 1.69 0.63 -31.03
CA SER A 361 2.11 -0.17 -29.89
C SER A 361 1.12 -1.25 -29.45
N GLU A 362 1.61 -2.16 -28.62
CA GLU A 362 0.78 -3.18 -27.96
C GLU A 362 0.83 -3.01 -26.44
N LYS A 363 -0.33 -2.87 -25.79
CA LYS A 363 -0.45 -2.95 -24.34
C LYS A 363 -0.84 -4.36 -23.93
N LYS A 364 -0.05 -4.96 -23.03
CA LYS A 364 -0.22 -6.36 -22.59
C LYS A 364 -0.31 -6.45 -21.08
N THR A 365 -1.32 -7.16 -20.60
CA THR A 365 -1.54 -7.47 -19.19
C THR A 365 -1.70 -8.97 -19.03
N ALA A 366 -0.92 -9.59 -18.13
CA ALA A 366 -1.04 -11.01 -17.80
C ALA A 366 -0.82 -11.23 -16.30
N LYS A 367 -1.91 -11.28 -15.52
CA LYS A 367 -1.83 -11.50 -14.08
C LYS A 367 -1.13 -12.82 -13.74
N GLY A 368 -0.12 -12.73 -12.89
CA GLY A 368 0.67 -13.89 -12.42
C GLY A 368 1.91 -14.20 -13.27
N VAL A 369 2.08 -13.50 -14.39
CA VAL A 369 3.26 -13.58 -15.25
C VAL A 369 4.21 -12.43 -14.93
N SER A 370 5.52 -12.70 -14.90
CA SER A 370 6.51 -11.67 -14.60
C SER A 370 6.51 -10.57 -15.67
N LYS A 371 6.73 -9.31 -15.26
CA LYS A 371 6.74 -8.15 -16.18
C LYS A 371 7.74 -8.33 -17.33
N VAL A 372 8.91 -8.90 -17.05
CA VAL A 372 9.96 -9.17 -18.05
C VAL A 372 9.46 -10.14 -19.12
N VAL A 373 8.81 -11.24 -18.73
CA VAL A 373 8.22 -12.20 -19.67
C VAL A 373 7.14 -11.53 -20.52
N VAL A 374 6.24 -10.74 -19.91
CA VAL A 374 5.18 -10.02 -20.66
C VAL A 374 5.78 -9.06 -21.69
N GLN A 375 6.86 -8.37 -21.36
CA GLN A 375 7.49 -7.38 -22.24
C GLN A 375 8.33 -8.01 -23.35
N GLN A 376 9.07 -9.08 -23.05
CA GLN A 376 10.07 -9.63 -23.97
C GLN A 376 9.56 -10.82 -24.78
N LYS A 377 8.59 -11.57 -24.26
CA LYS A 377 8.16 -12.85 -24.87
C LYS A 377 6.73 -12.85 -25.37
N LEU A 378 5.82 -12.15 -24.69
CA LEU A 378 4.42 -12.13 -25.10
C LEU A 378 4.20 -11.01 -26.12
N LYS A 379 3.44 -11.31 -27.16
CA LYS A 379 2.91 -10.38 -28.17
C LYS A 379 1.40 -10.47 -28.22
N HIS A 380 0.75 -9.46 -28.77
CA HIS A 380 -0.72 -9.45 -28.97
C HIS A 380 -1.19 -10.70 -29.73
N SER A 381 -0.43 -11.14 -30.74
CA SER A 381 -0.71 -12.37 -31.48
C SER A 381 -0.77 -13.64 -30.62
N ASN A 382 0.02 -13.71 -29.52
CA ASN A 382 -0.04 -14.86 -28.61
C ASN A 382 -1.37 -14.91 -27.83
N TYR A 383 -1.95 -13.76 -27.51
CA TYR A 383 -3.27 -13.69 -26.87
C TYR A 383 -4.35 -14.12 -27.85
N LEU A 384 -4.30 -13.61 -29.09
CA LEU A 384 -5.23 -13.98 -30.15
C LEU A 384 -5.18 -15.49 -30.45
N GLN A 385 -3.97 -16.06 -30.53
CA GLN A 385 -3.77 -17.49 -30.71
C GLN A 385 -4.33 -18.28 -29.52
N CYS A 386 -4.06 -17.85 -28.29
CA CYS A 386 -4.60 -18.48 -27.08
C CYS A 386 -6.14 -18.50 -27.08
N LEU A 387 -6.78 -17.42 -27.53
CA LEU A 387 -8.23 -17.32 -27.65
C LEU A 387 -8.77 -18.27 -28.73
N LYS A 388 -8.22 -18.21 -29.94
CA LYS A 388 -8.69 -19.00 -31.10
C LYS A 388 -8.46 -20.50 -30.94
N GLU A 389 -7.31 -20.89 -30.39
CA GLU A 389 -6.94 -22.30 -30.25
C GLU A 389 -7.44 -22.93 -28.95
N ASN A 390 -7.95 -22.13 -28.00
CA ASN A 390 -8.32 -22.57 -26.66
C ASN A 390 -7.18 -23.33 -25.92
N LYS A 391 -5.93 -22.93 -26.17
CA LYS A 391 -4.73 -23.57 -25.60
C LYS A 391 -3.99 -22.64 -24.67
N SER A 392 -3.70 -23.14 -23.47
CA SER A 392 -2.86 -22.43 -22.52
C SER A 392 -1.38 -22.51 -22.91
N THR A 393 -0.65 -21.41 -22.71
CA THR A 393 0.81 -21.36 -22.93
C THR A 393 1.55 -21.41 -21.61
N LYS A 394 2.81 -21.83 -21.63
CA LYS A 394 3.68 -21.91 -20.45
C LYS A 394 4.97 -21.14 -20.69
N GLU A 395 5.43 -20.42 -19.68
CA GLU A 395 6.68 -19.65 -19.73
C GLU A 395 7.56 -19.88 -18.52
N ASN A 396 8.87 -19.90 -18.79
CA ASN A 396 9.88 -19.87 -17.74
C ASN A 396 10.04 -18.46 -17.21
N MET A 397 9.88 -18.32 -15.89
CA MET A 397 10.09 -17.06 -15.17
C MET A 397 11.10 -17.26 -14.05
N ILE A 398 11.90 -16.23 -13.80
CA ILE A 398 12.82 -16.16 -12.66
C ILE A 398 12.10 -15.39 -11.55
N LEU A 399 12.01 -15.98 -10.37
CA LEU A 399 11.32 -15.42 -9.20
C LEU A 399 12.26 -15.40 -8.00
N ILE A 400 12.12 -14.39 -7.17
CA ILE A 400 12.72 -14.37 -5.84
C ILE A 400 11.75 -15.06 -4.89
N LYS A 401 12.23 -16.08 -4.18
CA LYS A 401 11.50 -16.77 -3.11
C LYS A 401 12.29 -16.69 -1.81
N SER A 402 11.59 -16.86 -0.71
CA SER A 402 12.20 -17.01 0.61
C SER A 402 11.67 -18.25 1.32
N GLU A 403 12.58 -18.95 1.97
CA GLU A 403 12.31 -20.11 2.81
C GLU A 403 13.35 -20.15 3.93
N ASN A 404 12.92 -20.34 5.18
CA ASN A 404 13.82 -20.29 6.34
C ASN A 404 14.58 -18.96 6.43
N HIS A 405 13.93 -17.87 6.01
CA HIS A 405 14.51 -16.54 5.88
C HIS A 405 15.73 -16.47 4.94
N ASP A 406 16.00 -17.50 4.15
CA ASP A 406 16.95 -17.45 3.06
C ASP A 406 16.26 -17.02 1.78
N ILE A 407 16.82 -16.01 1.14
CA ILE A 407 16.34 -15.50 -0.14
C ILE A 407 17.11 -16.21 -1.25
N TYR A 408 16.39 -16.80 -2.19
CA TYR A 408 16.98 -17.46 -3.34
C TYR A 408 16.19 -17.17 -4.61
N THR A 409 16.87 -17.30 -5.73
CA THR A 409 16.32 -17.12 -7.06
C THR A 409 15.91 -18.48 -7.61
N VAL A 410 14.64 -18.65 -7.97
CA VAL A 410 14.13 -19.88 -8.61
C VAL A 410 13.75 -19.64 -10.04
N ARG A 411 14.03 -20.62 -10.90
CA ARG A 411 13.41 -20.74 -12.21
C ARG A 411 12.15 -21.58 -12.07
N GLN A 412 11.00 -21.03 -12.45
CA GLN A 412 9.73 -21.75 -12.42
C GLN A 412 9.06 -21.67 -13.80
N ASN A 413 8.58 -22.81 -14.29
CA ASN A 413 7.71 -22.88 -15.45
C ASN A 413 6.25 -22.75 -14.99
N LYS A 414 5.52 -21.72 -15.45
CA LYS A 414 4.08 -21.57 -15.15
C LYS A 414 3.28 -21.26 -16.40
N THR A 415 1.98 -21.53 -16.33
CA THR A 415 1.00 -21.05 -17.31
C THR A 415 1.07 -19.53 -17.45
N ALA A 416 1.29 -19.07 -18.69
CA ALA A 416 1.39 -17.66 -19.06
C ALA A 416 0.04 -17.13 -19.52
N LEU A 417 -0.50 -17.66 -20.63
CA LEU A 417 -1.81 -17.32 -21.16
C LEU A 417 -2.76 -18.52 -21.05
N SER A 418 -4.05 -18.25 -20.86
CA SER A 418 -5.12 -19.25 -20.81
C SER A 418 -6.43 -18.57 -21.13
N SER A 419 -7.19 -19.10 -22.09
CA SER A 419 -8.54 -18.64 -22.44
C SER A 419 -9.61 -19.13 -21.46
N PHE A 420 -9.29 -20.15 -20.64
CA PHE A 420 -10.20 -20.61 -19.60
C PHE A 420 -10.39 -19.56 -18.49
N ASP A 421 -11.64 -19.11 -18.32
CA ASP A 421 -12.09 -18.24 -17.23
C ASP A 421 -13.15 -18.98 -16.39
N ASP A 422 -12.77 -19.38 -15.18
CA ASP A 422 -13.63 -20.12 -14.24
C ASP A 422 -14.75 -19.25 -13.64
N LYS A 423 -14.83 -17.97 -14.00
CA LYS A 423 -15.80 -17.00 -13.44
C LYS A 423 -16.82 -16.51 -14.45
N ARG A 424 -16.71 -16.94 -15.70
CA ARG A 424 -17.57 -16.52 -16.80
C ARG A 424 -18.11 -17.74 -17.52
N TYR A 425 -19.33 -17.62 -18.01
CA TYR A 425 -19.88 -18.52 -19.01
C TYR A 425 -19.37 -18.04 -20.38
N ILE A 426 -18.61 -18.87 -21.09
CA ILE A 426 -18.11 -18.59 -22.44
C ILE A 426 -19.16 -19.04 -23.44
N LEU A 427 -19.53 -18.17 -24.38
CA LEU A 427 -20.50 -18.47 -25.43
C LEU A 427 -19.92 -19.41 -26.50
N ASP A 428 -20.80 -19.95 -27.34
CA ASP A 428 -20.43 -20.92 -28.39
C ASP A 428 -19.46 -20.34 -29.43
N ASP A 429 -19.44 -19.01 -29.58
CA ASP A 429 -18.48 -18.28 -30.42
C ASP A 429 -17.05 -18.27 -29.83
N ASN A 430 -16.85 -18.79 -28.62
CA ASN A 430 -15.62 -18.78 -27.83
C ASN A 430 -15.05 -17.38 -27.53
N ILE A 431 -15.83 -16.32 -27.75
CA ILE A 431 -15.40 -14.92 -27.63
C ILE A 431 -16.28 -14.19 -26.63
N GLY A 432 -17.59 -14.23 -26.84
CA GLY A 432 -18.55 -13.60 -25.94
C GLY A 432 -18.56 -14.31 -24.59
N THR A 433 -18.71 -13.54 -23.51
CA THR A 433 -18.81 -14.11 -22.18
C THR A 433 -19.90 -13.44 -21.35
N PHE A 434 -20.60 -14.21 -20.54
CA PHE A 434 -21.54 -13.73 -19.54
C PHE A 434 -21.08 -14.06 -18.12
N ALA A 435 -21.55 -13.29 -17.14
CA ALA A 435 -21.46 -13.73 -15.75
C ALA A 435 -22.42 -14.91 -15.54
N TYR A 436 -22.03 -15.88 -14.70
CA TYR A 436 -22.95 -16.94 -14.31
C TYR A 436 -24.24 -16.36 -13.71
N GLY A 437 -25.40 -16.93 -14.09
CA GLY A 437 -26.73 -16.43 -13.70
C GLY A 437 -27.24 -15.24 -14.52
N HIS A 438 -26.58 -14.87 -15.61
CA HIS A 438 -27.08 -13.85 -16.53
C HIS A 438 -28.29 -14.39 -17.33
N TYR A 439 -29.35 -13.58 -17.47
CA TYR A 439 -30.62 -13.99 -18.10
C TYR A 439 -30.51 -14.50 -19.55
N LYS A 440 -29.42 -14.18 -20.26
CA LYS A 440 -29.14 -14.68 -21.62
C LYS A 440 -28.45 -16.05 -21.66
N ILE A 441 -28.04 -16.58 -20.50
CA ILE A 441 -27.60 -17.95 -20.39
C ILE A 441 -28.88 -18.77 -20.32
N ASN A 442 -29.19 -19.53 -21.38
CA ASN A 442 -30.38 -20.37 -21.41
C ASN A 442 -30.34 -21.35 -20.22
N GLU A 443 -31.23 -21.15 -19.25
CA GLU A 443 -31.53 -22.17 -18.23
C GLU A 443 -32.28 -23.32 -18.92
N ASN A 444 -31.55 -24.32 -19.39
CA ASN A 444 -32.06 -25.69 -19.42
C ASN A 444 -31.27 -26.49 -18.38
N PRO A 445 -31.69 -26.48 -17.11
CA PRO A 445 -31.15 -27.40 -16.13
C PRO A 445 -31.64 -28.81 -16.50
N ILE A 446 -30.70 -29.74 -16.73
CA ILE A 446 -30.91 -31.16 -16.40
C ILE A 446 -30.04 -31.44 -15.17
#